data_AF-A0A7G2LXM9-F1
#
_entry.id   AF-A0A7G2LXM9-F1
#
_cell.length_a   1.000
_cell.length_b   1.000
_cell.length_c   1.000
_cell.angle_alpha   90.00
_cell.angle_beta   90.00
_cell.angle_gamma   90.00
#
_symmetry.space_group_name_H-M   'P 1'
#
loop_
_entity.id
_entity.type
_entity.pdbx_description
1 polymer ?
#
loop_
_entity_poly.entity_id
_entity_poly.type
_entity_poly.pdbx_seq_one_letter_code
_entity_poly.pdbx_strand_id
1 'polypeptide(L)'
;LRLRPDPAVTPVCIAMEAAERYYESLGRTWERAAYIKARPAVGDTAAGETFLQSLRPFVWRRHLDFAAIQDAHDMRLAIREHKGLGGPITLPGHDMKLGRGGIREIEFFTQTRQLIAGGRDPELRARGTLAGLKVLAEKNWVPQEVAETLSDHYRAHRTVEHRLQMVQDAQTHTLPRSKADFERLACMMDMDTHALEADLHRRLQGVHDLIESFFAATREEPQTASPAHQFDTSVLDRWPSYPALRSERGADIFGRLKPLLLDRLARSAKPDEGLLAFDGFLSGLPAGVQLFSLLRANPQLGDLLVDIVATSPALAAHLSRNSGVFDAVIGGDFFSEWPGQEPLTKMLQEHLAQEDDYELRLDGTRRWAREWHFRIGVHLLRGLIDAATASRQYAELAQAVLQALWPVVVDQFATRHGPPPGRGAVILGMGSLGA
;
A
#
# COMPACT_ATOMS: atom_id res chain seq x y z
N LEU A 1 9.04 12.40 -23.97
CA LEU A 1 10.42 12.18 -23.45
C LEU A 1 10.68 12.76 -22.04
N ARG A 2 9.74 13.49 -21.41
CA ARG A 2 9.96 14.10 -20.07
C ARG A 2 9.77 13.13 -18.88
N LEU A 3 9.41 11.88 -19.13
CA LEU A 3 9.23 10.84 -18.10
C LEU A 3 10.43 9.88 -18.02
N ARG A 4 11.50 10.12 -18.81
CA ARG A 4 12.74 9.34 -18.71
C ARG A 4 13.51 9.73 -17.44
N PRO A 5 14.40 8.86 -16.92
CA PRO A 5 15.28 9.19 -15.79
C PRO A 5 15.90 10.57 -15.94
N ASP A 6 15.76 11.42 -14.92
CA ASP A 6 16.29 12.80 -14.90
C ASP A 6 16.40 13.48 -16.29
N PRO A 7 15.27 13.91 -16.87
CA PRO A 7 15.21 14.34 -18.26
C PRO A 7 15.98 15.64 -18.53
N ALA A 8 16.50 16.31 -17.51
CA ALA A 8 17.31 17.51 -17.65
C ALA A 8 18.77 17.17 -18.01
N VAL A 9 19.27 16.01 -17.57
CA VAL A 9 20.70 15.65 -17.67
C VAL A 9 20.93 14.34 -18.42
N THR A 10 19.92 13.49 -18.59
CA THR A 10 20.09 12.23 -19.32
C THR A 10 19.84 12.38 -20.82
N PRO A 11 20.56 11.60 -21.65
CA PRO A 11 20.29 11.52 -23.07
C PRO A 11 18.90 10.97 -23.35
N VAL A 12 18.41 11.16 -24.58
CA VAL A 12 17.08 10.70 -25.01
C VAL A 12 16.94 9.18 -24.96
N CYS A 13 18.03 8.47 -25.23
CA CYS A 13 18.14 7.02 -25.11
C CYS A 13 19.21 6.70 -24.07
N ILE A 14 18.88 5.82 -23.13
CA ILE A 14 19.78 5.36 -22.08
C ILE A 14 19.88 3.84 -22.13
N ALA A 15 21.02 3.29 -21.74
CA ALA A 15 21.16 1.86 -21.56
C ALA A 15 20.26 1.37 -20.41
N MET A 16 19.74 0.14 -20.49
CA MET A 16 18.87 -0.47 -19.47
C MET A 16 19.54 -0.47 -18.09
N GLU A 17 20.81 -0.88 -18.02
CA GLU A 17 21.60 -0.90 -16.78
C GLU A 17 21.71 0.49 -16.12
N ALA A 18 21.86 1.55 -16.92
CA ALA A 18 21.91 2.92 -16.39
C ALA A 18 20.54 3.36 -15.84
N ALA A 19 19.45 2.95 -16.49
CA ALA A 19 18.10 3.21 -16.00
C ALA A 19 17.81 2.44 -14.70
N GLU A 20 18.21 1.17 -14.61
CA GLU A 20 18.06 0.34 -13.40
C GLU A 20 18.75 0.99 -12.20
N ARG A 21 20.03 1.36 -12.35
CA ARG A 21 20.79 2.06 -11.30
C ARG A 21 20.13 3.36 -10.86
N TYR A 22 19.56 4.12 -11.79
CA TYR A 22 18.82 5.33 -11.47
C TYR A 22 17.59 5.02 -10.62
N TYR A 23 16.77 4.06 -11.01
CA TYR A 23 15.54 3.75 -10.28
C TYR A 23 15.78 3.10 -8.92
N GLU A 24 16.84 2.31 -8.78
CA GLU A 24 17.26 1.75 -7.49
C GLU A 24 17.69 2.84 -6.50
N SER A 25 18.41 3.86 -6.96
CA SER A 25 19.05 4.85 -6.09
C SER A 25 18.27 6.15 -5.92
N LEU A 26 17.68 6.67 -6.99
CA LEU A 26 17.08 8.01 -7.07
C LEU A 26 15.59 7.99 -7.42
N GLY A 27 15.04 6.81 -7.70
CA GLY A 27 13.68 6.66 -8.20
C GLY A 27 12.62 7.22 -7.24
N ARG A 28 11.84 8.17 -7.74
CA ARG A 28 10.80 8.90 -7.00
C ARG A 28 9.49 8.13 -7.00
N THR A 29 8.63 8.41 -6.02
CA THR A 29 7.34 7.69 -5.92
C THR A 29 6.45 7.87 -7.14
N TRP A 30 6.39 9.07 -7.72
CA TRP A 30 5.56 9.31 -8.90
C TRP A 30 6.03 8.50 -10.12
N GLU A 31 7.33 8.18 -10.20
CA GLU A 31 7.87 7.35 -11.28
C GLU A 31 7.37 5.92 -11.17
N ARG A 32 7.21 5.40 -9.94
CA ARG A 32 6.58 4.08 -9.71
C ARG A 32 5.18 4.03 -10.29
N ALA A 33 4.36 5.06 -10.00
CA ALA A 33 3.00 5.15 -10.55
C ALA A 33 2.99 5.22 -12.09
N ALA A 34 3.97 5.91 -12.69
CA ALA A 34 4.12 5.95 -14.15
C ALA A 34 4.46 4.57 -14.73
N TYR A 35 5.34 3.81 -14.05
CA TYR A 35 5.75 2.47 -14.48
C TYR A 35 4.63 1.42 -14.45
N ILE A 36 3.56 1.63 -13.66
CA ILE A 36 2.36 0.78 -13.72
C ILE A 36 1.78 0.73 -15.14
N LYS A 37 1.88 1.84 -15.90
CA LYS A 37 1.36 1.94 -17.27
C LYS A 37 2.40 1.55 -18.33
N ALA A 38 3.66 1.31 -17.95
CA ALA A 38 4.73 1.05 -18.88
C ALA A 38 4.52 -0.30 -19.60
N ARG A 39 4.79 -0.29 -20.91
CA ARG A 39 4.81 -1.48 -21.76
C ARG A 39 5.78 -1.26 -22.92
N PRO A 40 6.45 -2.32 -23.41
CA PRO A 40 7.15 -2.25 -24.68
C PRO A 40 6.15 -1.94 -25.80
N ALA A 41 6.47 -0.99 -26.66
CA ALA A 41 5.59 -0.56 -27.75
C ALA A 41 6.17 -0.91 -29.13
N VAL A 42 7.48 -0.80 -29.30
CA VAL A 42 8.22 -1.02 -30.56
C VAL A 42 9.62 -1.55 -30.22
N GLY A 43 10.20 -2.37 -31.10
CA GLY A 43 11.53 -2.95 -30.95
C GLY A 43 11.50 -4.38 -30.41
N ASP A 44 12.58 -4.79 -29.73
CA ASP A 44 12.62 -6.09 -29.04
C ASP A 44 11.71 -6.05 -27.80
N THR A 45 10.51 -6.61 -27.94
CA THR A 45 9.52 -6.67 -26.87
C THR A 45 9.94 -7.59 -25.74
N ALA A 46 10.72 -8.64 -26.01
CA ALA A 46 11.18 -9.57 -24.99
C ALA A 46 12.19 -8.86 -24.07
N ALA A 47 13.19 -8.19 -24.64
CA ALA A 47 14.14 -7.38 -23.87
C ALA A 47 13.43 -6.27 -23.07
N GLY A 48 12.42 -5.63 -23.67
CA GLY A 48 11.59 -4.63 -22.98
C GLY A 48 10.82 -5.19 -21.78
N GLU A 49 10.22 -6.38 -21.89
CA GLU A 49 9.54 -7.01 -20.75
C GLU A 49 10.55 -7.47 -19.68
N THR A 50 11.73 -7.97 -20.05
CA THR A 50 12.80 -8.29 -19.09
C THR A 50 13.23 -7.07 -18.27
N PHE A 51 13.38 -5.91 -18.90
CA PHE A 51 13.65 -4.65 -18.20
C PHE A 51 12.51 -4.23 -17.25
N LEU A 52 11.24 -4.43 -17.63
CA LEU A 52 10.13 -4.16 -16.72
C LEU A 52 10.08 -5.16 -15.55
N GLN A 53 10.52 -6.40 -15.77
CA GLN A 53 10.66 -7.39 -14.71
C GLN A 53 11.77 -7.02 -13.73
N SER A 54 12.93 -6.53 -14.20
CA SER A 54 14.02 -6.08 -13.32
C SER A 54 13.61 -4.89 -12.45
N LEU A 55 12.72 -4.02 -12.94
CA LEU A 55 12.18 -2.89 -12.15
C LEU A 55 11.07 -3.28 -11.17
N ARG A 56 10.66 -4.55 -11.08
CA ARG A 56 9.60 -4.98 -10.13
C ARG A 56 9.89 -4.59 -8.68
N PRO A 57 11.11 -4.73 -8.12
CA PRO A 57 11.38 -4.35 -6.73
C PRO A 57 11.25 -2.84 -6.49
N PHE A 58 11.53 -2.02 -7.51
CA PHE A 58 11.38 -0.57 -7.47
C PHE A 58 9.89 -0.15 -7.47
N VAL A 59 9.10 -0.72 -8.37
CA VAL A 59 7.68 -0.37 -8.56
C VAL A 59 6.79 -1.02 -7.49
N TRP A 60 6.99 -2.31 -7.24
CA TRP A 60 6.15 -3.17 -6.39
C TRP A 60 6.92 -3.55 -5.14
N ARG A 61 7.00 -2.61 -4.19
CA ARG A 61 7.72 -2.82 -2.94
C ARG A 61 7.11 -3.96 -2.15
N ARG A 62 7.97 -4.80 -1.57
CA ARG A 62 7.53 -5.93 -0.72
C ARG A 62 6.84 -5.47 0.57
N HIS A 63 7.13 -4.25 1.01
CA HIS A 63 6.50 -3.59 2.15
C HIS A 63 5.54 -2.53 1.64
N LEU A 64 4.40 -2.37 2.31
CA LEU A 64 3.49 -1.28 2.01
C LEU A 64 4.28 0.04 2.19
N ASP A 65 4.06 1.07 1.39
CA ASP A 65 4.74 2.36 1.55
C ASP A 65 3.75 3.51 1.57
N PHE A 66 3.02 3.62 2.69
CA PHE A 66 1.98 4.64 2.87
C PHE A 66 2.54 6.06 2.86
N ALA A 67 3.81 6.22 3.23
CA ALA A 67 4.51 7.48 3.13
C ALA A 67 4.66 7.92 1.66
N ALA A 68 5.16 7.03 0.81
CA ALA A 68 5.26 7.31 -0.62
C ALA A 68 3.89 7.66 -1.24
N ILE A 69 2.82 7.01 -0.80
CA ILE A 69 1.46 7.29 -1.27
C ILE A 69 0.98 8.69 -0.87
N GLN A 70 1.23 9.11 0.37
CA GLN A 70 0.95 10.48 0.79
C GLN A 70 1.79 11.47 -0.04
N ASP A 71 3.07 11.18 -0.31
CA ASP A 71 3.91 12.05 -1.16
C ASP A 71 3.34 12.20 -2.56
N ALA A 72 2.84 11.10 -3.13
CA ALA A 72 2.28 11.10 -4.46
C ALA A 72 0.95 11.90 -4.47
N HIS A 73 0.15 11.81 -3.40
CA HIS A 73 -1.06 12.62 -3.23
C HIS A 73 -0.74 14.11 -3.05
N ASP A 74 0.24 14.44 -2.22
CA ASP A 74 0.66 15.82 -1.95
C ASP A 74 1.29 16.45 -3.20
N MET A 75 2.07 15.68 -3.96
CA MET A 75 2.61 16.10 -5.25
C MET A 75 1.49 16.34 -6.28
N ARG A 76 0.43 15.52 -6.29
CA ARG A 76 -0.76 15.76 -7.12
C ARG A 76 -1.42 17.09 -6.75
N LEU A 77 -1.61 17.36 -5.46
CA LEU A 77 -2.16 18.63 -4.97
C LEU A 77 -1.30 19.81 -5.41
N ALA A 78 0.03 19.71 -5.22
CA ALA A 78 0.98 20.74 -5.63
C ALA A 78 0.96 21.00 -7.15
N ILE A 79 0.86 19.95 -7.99
CA ILE A 79 0.72 20.11 -9.45
C ILE A 79 -0.58 20.85 -9.80
N ARG A 80 -1.68 20.52 -9.12
CA ARG A 80 -2.98 21.15 -9.33
C ARG A 80 -2.97 22.62 -8.93
N GLU A 81 -2.36 22.94 -7.80
CA GLU A 81 -2.17 24.32 -7.32
C GLU A 81 -1.25 25.13 -8.24
N HIS A 82 -0.09 24.57 -8.62
CA HIS A 82 0.85 25.24 -9.52
C HIS A 82 0.25 25.55 -10.90
N LYS A 83 -0.69 24.71 -11.37
CA LYS A 83 -1.44 24.94 -12.61
C LYS A 83 -2.67 25.84 -12.45
N GLY A 84 -2.97 26.33 -11.25
CA GLY A 84 -4.15 27.16 -10.99
C GLY A 84 -5.48 26.42 -11.08
N LEU A 85 -5.46 25.09 -10.97
CA LEU A 85 -6.64 24.21 -11.10
C LEU A 85 -7.21 23.76 -9.74
N GLY A 86 -6.77 24.37 -8.63
CA GLY A 86 -7.20 24.03 -7.26
C GLY A 86 -8.57 24.57 -6.85
N GLY A 87 -9.15 25.46 -7.66
CA GLY A 87 -10.42 26.14 -7.39
C GLY A 87 -11.65 25.21 -7.32
N PRO A 88 -12.83 25.77 -7.05
CA PRO A 88 -14.09 25.02 -7.08
C PRO A 88 -14.36 24.46 -8.48
N ILE A 89 -15.20 23.43 -8.56
CA ILE A 89 -15.63 22.88 -9.85
C ILE A 89 -16.52 23.92 -10.54
N THR A 90 -15.96 24.59 -11.55
CA THR A 90 -16.68 25.46 -12.48
C THR A 90 -16.55 24.87 -13.87
N LEU A 91 -17.68 24.60 -14.55
CA LEU A 91 -17.65 23.89 -15.84
C LEU A 91 -16.97 24.70 -16.96
N PRO A 92 -17.27 26.01 -17.17
CA PRO A 92 -16.62 26.77 -18.22
C PRO A 92 -15.11 26.86 -17.99
N GLY A 93 -14.32 26.23 -18.87
CA GLY A 93 -12.87 26.19 -18.73
C GLY A 93 -12.33 25.16 -17.72
N HIS A 94 -13.16 24.25 -17.20
CA HIS A 94 -12.68 23.15 -16.35
C HIS A 94 -11.72 22.25 -17.12
N ASP A 95 -10.61 21.83 -16.51
CA ASP A 95 -9.75 20.80 -17.09
C ASP A 95 -10.27 19.41 -16.70
N MET A 96 -10.88 18.68 -17.64
CA MET A 96 -11.45 17.35 -17.42
C MET A 96 -10.43 16.30 -16.95
N LYS A 97 -9.13 16.59 -17.10
CA LYS A 97 -8.07 15.66 -16.74
C LYS A 97 -7.41 16.02 -15.43
N LEU A 98 -6.95 17.25 -15.29
CA LEU A 98 -6.16 17.73 -14.16
C LEU A 98 -6.96 18.52 -13.12
N GLY A 99 -8.19 18.94 -13.47
CA GLY A 99 -9.11 19.61 -12.57
C GLY A 99 -9.62 18.70 -11.46
N ARG A 100 -10.24 19.32 -10.46
CA ARG A 100 -10.91 18.64 -9.34
C ARG A 100 -11.99 17.69 -9.87
N GLY A 101 -11.97 16.43 -9.43
CA GLY A 101 -12.87 15.40 -9.94
C GLY A 101 -12.50 14.80 -11.30
N GLY A 102 -11.40 15.26 -11.92
CA GLY A 102 -11.03 14.88 -13.27
C GLY A 102 -10.45 13.47 -13.41
N ILE A 103 -10.17 13.08 -14.65
CA ILE A 103 -9.64 11.76 -15.05
C ILE A 103 -8.39 11.38 -14.23
N ARG A 104 -7.48 12.33 -13.99
CA ARG A 104 -6.24 12.06 -13.27
C ARG A 104 -6.48 11.67 -11.82
N GLU A 105 -7.52 12.19 -11.17
CA GLU A 105 -7.83 11.81 -9.78
C GLU A 105 -8.18 10.32 -9.70
N ILE A 106 -9.00 9.81 -10.63
CA ILE A 106 -9.36 8.39 -10.70
C ILE A 106 -8.14 7.52 -11.00
N GLU A 107 -7.30 7.91 -11.96
CA GLU A 107 -6.06 7.19 -12.29
C GLU A 107 -5.14 7.10 -11.08
N PHE A 108 -4.99 8.23 -10.39
CA PHE A 108 -4.12 8.34 -9.24
C PHE A 108 -4.64 7.53 -8.05
N PHE A 109 -5.94 7.58 -7.78
CA PHE A 109 -6.58 6.75 -6.75
C PHE A 109 -6.33 5.27 -7.01
N THR A 110 -6.54 4.82 -8.25
CA THR A 110 -6.31 3.44 -8.66
C THR A 110 -4.84 3.06 -8.49
N GLN A 111 -3.91 3.82 -9.07
CA GLN A 111 -2.47 3.56 -9.02
C GLN A 111 -1.95 3.56 -7.58
N THR A 112 -2.44 4.45 -6.73
CA THR A 112 -2.12 4.50 -5.31
C THR A 112 -2.44 3.17 -4.63
N ARG A 113 -3.65 2.65 -4.84
CA ARG A 113 -4.06 1.36 -4.26
C ARG A 113 -3.24 0.19 -4.81
N GLN A 114 -2.89 0.24 -6.10
CA GLN A 114 -1.99 -0.75 -6.71
C GLN A 114 -0.59 -0.69 -6.10
N LEU A 115 -0.04 0.50 -5.82
CA LEU A 115 1.28 0.63 -5.19
C LEU A 115 1.28 0.16 -3.72
N ILE A 116 0.16 0.30 -3.00
CA ILE A 116 -0.02 -0.31 -1.67
C ILE A 116 0.13 -1.81 -1.81
N ALA A 117 -0.80 -2.46 -2.50
CA ALA A 117 -1.01 -3.89 -2.36
C ALA A 117 -0.31 -4.74 -3.43
N GLY A 118 0.05 -4.15 -4.58
CA GLY A 118 0.64 -4.85 -5.73
C GLY A 118 2.02 -5.43 -5.45
N GLY A 119 2.71 -5.01 -4.39
CA GLY A 119 3.90 -5.69 -3.89
C GLY A 119 3.65 -7.14 -3.50
N ARG A 120 2.55 -7.38 -2.79
CA ARG A 120 2.16 -8.67 -2.21
C ARG A 120 1.26 -9.48 -3.14
N ASP A 121 0.41 -8.81 -3.92
CA ASP A 121 -0.51 -9.45 -4.86
C ASP A 121 -0.20 -9.07 -6.32
N PRO A 122 0.38 -9.99 -7.12
CA PRO A 122 0.64 -9.76 -8.54
C PRO A 122 -0.60 -9.45 -9.39
N GLU A 123 -1.79 -9.91 -9.02
CA GLU A 123 -3.02 -9.67 -9.78
C GLU A 123 -3.39 -8.17 -9.79
N LEU A 124 -3.01 -7.44 -8.74
CA LEU A 124 -3.24 -6.00 -8.61
C LEU A 124 -2.35 -5.15 -9.52
N ARG A 125 -1.41 -5.75 -10.27
CA ARG A 125 -0.46 -5.03 -11.15
C ARG A 125 -1.03 -4.72 -12.54
N ALA A 126 -2.36 -4.74 -12.68
CA ALA A 126 -3.05 -4.45 -13.94
C ALA A 126 -2.69 -3.06 -14.49
N ARG A 127 -2.24 -3.00 -15.75
CA ARG A 127 -1.83 -1.73 -16.38
C ARG A 127 -3.01 -0.77 -16.60
N GLY A 128 -4.19 -1.26 -16.95
CA GLY A 128 -5.37 -0.42 -17.24
C GLY A 128 -6.07 0.11 -15.98
N THR A 129 -6.56 1.36 -15.98
CA THR A 129 -7.24 1.95 -14.81
C THR A 129 -8.53 1.19 -14.44
N LEU A 130 -9.39 0.92 -15.42
CA LEU A 130 -10.62 0.16 -15.20
C LEU A 130 -10.35 -1.29 -14.76
N ALA A 131 -9.34 -1.93 -15.35
CA ALA A 131 -8.91 -3.27 -14.95
C ALA A 131 -8.36 -3.27 -13.51
N GLY A 132 -7.55 -2.27 -13.15
CA GLY A 132 -7.06 -2.09 -11.79
C GLY A 132 -8.17 -1.90 -10.77
N LEU A 133 -9.16 -1.03 -11.05
CA LEU A 133 -10.32 -0.83 -10.19
C LEU A 133 -11.12 -2.12 -9.98
N LYS A 134 -11.31 -2.91 -11.04
CA LYS A 134 -12.00 -4.20 -10.96
C LYS A 134 -11.29 -5.16 -10.00
N VAL A 135 -9.99 -5.41 -10.20
CA VAL A 135 -9.25 -6.37 -9.35
C VAL A 135 -9.14 -5.84 -7.90
N LEU A 136 -9.00 -4.53 -7.72
CA LEU A 136 -9.01 -3.91 -6.39
C LEU A 136 -10.32 -4.15 -5.65
N ALA A 137 -11.46 -4.16 -6.35
CA ALA A 137 -12.75 -4.46 -5.76
C ALA A 137 -12.91 -5.96 -5.46
N GLU A 138 -12.55 -6.84 -6.41
CA GLU A 138 -12.57 -8.30 -6.24
C GLU A 138 -11.73 -8.77 -5.04
N LYS A 139 -10.64 -8.04 -4.73
CA LYS A 139 -9.73 -8.31 -3.60
C LYS A 139 -10.05 -7.47 -2.34
N ASN A 140 -11.21 -6.82 -2.28
CA ASN A 140 -11.69 -6.02 -1.14
C ASN A 140 -10.82 -4.83 -0.71
N TRP A 141 -9.96 -4.30 -1.60
CA TRP A 141 -9.17 -3.09 -1.33
C TRP A 141 -9.96 -1.79 -1.55
N VAL A 142 -11.04 -1.87 -2.34
CA VAL A 142 -11.98 -0.77 -2.61
C VAL A 142 -13.40 -1.36 -2.57
N PRO A 143 -14.38 -0.70 -1.94
CA PRO A 143 -15.76 -1.18 -1.99
C PRO A 143 -16.26 -1.31 -3.43
N GLN A 144 -17.01 -2.38 -3.71
CA GLN A 144 -17.51 -2.69 -5.06
C GLN A 144 -18.27 -1.50 -5.69
N GLU A 145 -19.17 -0.88 -4.93
CA GLU A 145 -19.95 0.28 -5.36
C GLU A 145 -19.08 1.49 -5.75
N VAL A 146 -18.00 1.72 -5.00
CA VAL A 146 -17.04 2.80 -5.28
C VAL A 146 -16.30 2.51 -6.58
N ALA A 147 -15.84 1.27 -6.77
CA ALA A 147 -15.12 0.88 -7.98
C ALA A 147 -16.01 0.97 -9.24
N GLU A 148 -17.28 0.57 -9.14
CA GLU A 148 -18.27 0.69 -10.21
C GLU A 148 -18.55 2.16 -10.55
N THR A 149 -18.80 2.99 -9.54
CA THR A 149 -19.05 4.42 -9.72
C THR A 149 -17.87 5.15 -10.37
N LEU A 150 -16.66 4.93 -9.87
CA LEU A 150 -15.44 5.52 -10.45
C LEU A 150 -15.18 5.00 -11.87
N SER A 151 -15.50 3.73 -12.16
CA SER A 151 -15.36 3.16 -13.50
C SER A 151 -16.34 3.78 -14.49
N ASP A 152 -17.59 3.99 -14.08
CA ASP A 152 -18.60 4.68 -14.88
C ASP A 152 -18.19 6.15 -15.14
N HIS A 153 -17.78 6.87 -14.11
CA HIS A 153 -17.34 8.27 -14.23
C HIS A 153 -16.07 8.39 -15.09
N TYR A 154 -15.11 7.47 -14.96
CA TYR A 154 -13.92 7.44 -15.82
C TYR A 154 -14.29 7.30 -17.30
N ARG A 155 -15.21 6.39 -17.65
CA ARG A 155 -15.66 6.23 -19.04
C ARG A 155 -16.34 7.51 -19.54
N ALA A 156 -17.24 8.10 -18.75
CA ALA A 156 -17.93 9.34 -19.11
C ALA A 156 -16.93 10.50 -19.34
N HIS A 157 -15.98 10.69 -18.42
CA HIS A 157 -14.96 11.74 -18.54
C HIS A 157 -14.04 11.53 -19.76
N ARG A 158 -13.62 10.29 -20.05
CA ARG A 158 -12.85 9.98 -21.25
C ARG A 158 -13.66 10.22 -22.52
N THR A 159 -14.95 9.90 -22.54
CA THR A 159 -15.84 10.21 -23.68
C THR A 159 -15.90 11.71 -23.92
N VAL A 160 -16.13 12.51 -22.88
CA VAL A 160 -16.15 13.98 -22.99
C VAL A 160 -14.81 14.51 -23.50
N GLU A 161 -13.69 14.07 -22.90
CA GLU A 161 -12.34 14.43 -23.37
C GLU A 161 -12.14 14.10 -24.85
N HIS A 162 -12.51 12.90 -25.29
CA HIS A 162 -12.39 12.52 -26.70
C HIS A 162 -13.26 13.39 -27.60
N ARG A 163 -14.49 13.74 -27.20
CA ARG A 163 -15.35 14.65 -27.99
C ARG A 163 -14.75 16.05 -28.11
N LEU A 164 -14.19 16.60 -27.03
CA LEU A 164 -13.47 17.88 -27.08
C LEU A 164 -12.32 17.84 -28.07
N GLN A 165 -11.54 16.76 -28.07
CA GLN A 165 -10.39 16.60 -28.95
C GLN A 165 -10.80 16.44 -30.42
N MET A 166 -11.92 15.74 -30.70
CA MET A 166 -12.44 15.56 -32.06
C MET A 166 -12.88 16.86 -32.74
N VAL A 167 -13.31 17.87 -31.97
CA VAL A 167 -13.82 19.13 -32.55
C VAL A 167 -12.73 19.91 -33.29
N GLN A 168 -11.49 19.89 -32.78
CA GLN A 168 -10.37 20.67 -33.32
C GLN A 168 -9.15 19.81 -33.67
N ASP A 169 -9.27 18.49 -33.59
CA ASP A 169 -8.16 17.53 -33.69
C ASP A 169 -6.94 17.96 -32.83
N ALA A 170 -7.23 18.44 -31.62
CA ALA A 170 -6.25 19.06 -30.73
C ALA A 170 -6.22 18.32 -29.38
N GLN A 171 -5.03 18.25 -28.76
CA GLN A 171 -4.86 17.70 -27.41
C GLN A 171 -5.38 18.65 -26.32
N THR A 172 -6.68 18.95 -26.35
CA THR A 172 -7.35 19.74 -25.33
C THR A 172 -7.96 18.83 -24.25
N HIS A 173 -7.97 19.33 -23.02
CA HIS A 173 -8.66 18.74 -21.87
C HIS A 173 -9.68 19.73 -21.27
N THR A 174 -9.74 20.95 -21.80
CA THR A 174 -10.46 22.06 -21.21
C THR A 174 -11.87 22.13 -21.78
N LEU A 175 -12.87 22.15 -20.90
CA LEU A 175 -14.26 22.38 -21.29
C LEU A 175 -14.42 23.76 -21.95
N PRO A 176 -15.34 23.90 -22.92
CA PRO A 176 -15.54 25.15 -23.61
C PRO A 176 -15.98 26.26 -22.67
N ARG A 177 -15.53 27.48 -22.93
CA ARG A 177 -15.97 28.68 -22.19
C ARG A 177 -17.17 29.36 -22.84
N SER A 178 -17.33 29.18 -24.16
CA SER A 178 -18.43 29.78 -24.91
C SER A 178 -19.66 28.87 -24.83
N LYS A 179 -20.85 29.47 -24.75
CA LYS A 179 -22.10 28.72 -24.73
C LYS A 179 -22.29 27.89 -26.02
N ALA A 180 -21.96 28.47 -27.17
CA ALA A 180 -22.11 27.80 -28.47
C ALA A 180 -21.24 26.55 -28.60
N ASP A 181 -19.98 26.60 -28.11
CA ASP A 181 -19.10 25.44 -28.15
C ASP A 181 -19.54 24.36 -27.14
N PHE A 182 -20.13 24.76 -26.02
CA PHE A 182 -20.69 23.83 -25.04
C PHE A 182 -21.96 23.14 -25.58
N GLU A 183 -22.85 23.88 -26.27
CA GLU A 183 -23.99 23.31 -26.98
C GLU A 183 -23.55 22.28 -28.04
N ARG A 184 -22.46 22.57 -28.76
CA ARG A 184 -21.86 21.61 -29.70
C ARG A 184 -21.38 20.34 -29.01
N LEU A 185 -20.73 20.47 -27.84
CA LEU A 185 -20.33 19.32 -27.04
C LEU A 185 -21.54 18.51 -26.58
N ALA A 186 -22.62 19.17 -26.14
CA ALA A 186 -23.87 18.52 -25.74
C ALA A 186 -24.48 17.71 -26.88
N CYS A 187 -24.54 18.27 -28.09
CA CYS A 187 -24.96 17.54 -29.30
C CYS A 187 -24.08 16.32 -29.59
N MET A 188 -22.76 16.42 -29.43
CA MET A 188 -21.84 15.27 -29.61
C MET A 188 -21.95 14.18 -28.53
N MET A 189 -22.54 14.54 -27.39
CA MET A 189 -22.85 13.63 -26.29
C MET A 189 -24.28 13.08 -26.37
N ASP A 190 -25.08 13.50 -27.35
CA ASP A 190 -26.51 13.18 -27.49
C ASP A 190 -27.33 13.59 -26.25
N MET A 191 -27.05 14.79 -25.73
CA MET A 191 -27.67 15.34 -24.53
C MET A 191 -28.11 16.78 -24.74
N ASP A 192 -29.12 17.20 -23.98
CA ASP A 192 -29.41 18.62 -23.78
C ASP A 192 -28.26 19.29 -22.99
N THR A 193 -28.02 20.58 -23.28
CA THR A 193 -26.93 21.36 -22.66
C THR A 193 -27.03 21.39 -21.13
N HIS A 194 -28.23 21.66 -20.58
CA HIS A 194 -28.41 21.71 -19.14
C HIS A 194 -28.28 20.32 -18.51
N ALA A 195 -28.75 19.28 -19.21
CA ALA A 195 -28.57 17.90 -18.77
C ALA A 195 -27.08 17.50 -18.72
N LEU A 196 -26.29 17.89 -19.73
CA LEU A 196 -24.84 17.65 -19.74
C LEU A 196 -24.14 18.42 -18.63
N GLU A 197 -24.47 19.69 -18.40
CA GLU A 197 -23.89 20.48 -17.31
C GLU A 197 -24.16 19.83 -15.95
N ALA A 198 -25.40 19.44 -15.68
CA ALA A 198 -25.77 18.76 -14.45
C ALA A 198 -25.04 17.40 -14.29
N ASP A 199 -24.94 16.62 -15.37
CA ASP A 199 -24.23 15.34 -15.35
C ASP A 199 -22.73 15.50 -15.08
N LEU A 200 -22.08 16.45 -15.77
CA LEU A 200 -20.66 16.77 -15.57
C LEU A 200 -20.39 17.21 -14.13
N HIS A 201 -21.18 18.16 -13.62
CA HIS A 201 -21.01 18.66 -12.27
C HIS A 201 -21.18 17.53 -11.24
N ARG A 202 -22.24 16.72 -11.38
CA ARG A 202 -22.52 15.58 -10.50
C ARG A 202 -21.37 14.57 -10.50
N ARG A 203 -20.84 14.21 -11.67
CA ARG A 203 -19.76 13.23 -11.79
C ARG A 203 -18.42 13.75 -11.26
N LEU A 204 -18.04 14.98 -11.62
CA LEU A 204 -16.81 15.60 -11.12
C LEU A 204 -16.86 15.73 -9.59
N GLN A 205 -17.98 16.19 -9.03
CA GLN A 205 -18.18 16.26 -7.59
C GLN A 205 -18.15 14.87 -6.95
N GLY A 206 -18.83 13.88 -7.54
CA GLY A 206 -18.83 12.50 -7.05
C GLY A 206 -17.44 11.86 -7.02
N VAL A 207 -16.63 12.05 -8.07
CA VAL A 207 -15.21 11.61 -8.06
C VAL A 207 -14.45 12.28 -6.93
N HIS A 208 -14.61 13.60 -6.80
CA HIS A 208 -13.91 14.37 -5.78
C HIS A 208 -14.25 13.90 -4.37
N ASP A 209 -15.53 13.74 -4.05
CA ASP A 209 -16.00 13.36 -2.72
C ASP A 209 -15.60 11.93 -2.35
N LEU A 210 -15.70 10.99 -3.30
CA LEU A 210 -15.27 9.61 -3.09
C LEU A 210 -13.77 9.50 -2.82
N ILE A 211 -12.95 10.30 -3.52
CA ILE A 211 -11.50 10.26 -3.38
C ILE A 211 -11.05 11.07 -2.16
N GLU A 212 -11.60 12.25 -1.90
CA GLU A 212 -11.25 13.02 -0.71
C GLU A 212 -11.75 12.35 0.56
N SER A 213 -12.93 11.74 0.61
CA SER A 213 -13.37 10.98 1.80
C SER A 213 -12.35 9.90 2.20
N PHE A 214 -11.74 9.23 1.22
CA PHE A 214 -10.66 8.28 1.46
C PHE A 214 -9.41 8.95 2.09
N PHE A 215 -8.96 10.07 1.54
CA PHE A 215 -7.79 10.78 2.09
C PHE A 215 -8.11 11.58 3.37
N ALA A 216 -9.37 11.95 3.58
CA ALA A 216 -9.88 12.69 4.73
C ALA A 216 -10.04 11.77 5.94
N ALA A 217 -10.48 10.52 5.76
CA ALA A 217 -10.37 9.48 6.79
C ALA A 217 -8.91 9.27 7.26
N THR A 218 -7.93 9.63 6.43
CA THR A 218 -6.49 9.66 6.79
C THR A 218 -6.03 11.00 7.40
N ARG A 219 -6.88 12.03 7.41
CA ARG A 219 -6.57 13.42 7.84
C ARG A 219 -7.39 13.89 9.04
N GLU A 220 -8.47 13.21 9.44
CA GLU A 220 -9.25 13.60 10.62
C GLU A 220 -8.31 13.78 11.81
N GLU A 221 -8.13 15.04 12.20
CA GLU A 221 -7.54 15.40 13.48
C GLU A 221 -8.56 14.99 14.53
N PRO A 222 -8.25 13.98 15.34
CA PRO A 222 -9.15 13.60 16.40
C PRO A 222 -9.20 14.76 17.38
N GLN A 223 -10.41 15.22 17.66
CA GLN A 223 -10.67 16.08 18.81
C GLN A 223 -10.28 15.30 20.06
N THR A 224 -9.05 15.51 20.53
CA THR A 224 -8.64 15.01 21.84
C THR A 224 -9.38 15.83 22.89
N ALA A 225 -10.33 15.19 23.57
CA ALA A 225 -10.68 15.58 24.92
C ALA A 225 -9.40 15.59 25.76
N SER A 226 -9.29 16.52 26.72
CA SER A 226 -8.16 16.55 27.65
C SER A 226 -7.92 15.15 28.23
N PRO A 227 -6.68 14.63 28.21
CA PRO A 227 -6.40 13.27 28.64
C PRO A 227 -6.83 13.11 30.10
N ALA A 228 -7.60 12.04 30.39
CA ALA A 228 -8.07 11.73 31.73
C ALA A 228 -6.93 11.36 32.71
N HIS A 229 -5.74 11.04 32.17
CA HIS A 229 -4.54 10.65 32.92
C HIS A 229 -3.35 11.51 32.51
N GLN A 230 -2.57 12.01 33.47
CA GLN A 230 -1.35 12.78 33.22
C GLN A 230 -0.14 11.85 33.21
N PHE A 231 0.51 11.74 32.06
CA PHE A 231 1.71 10.93 31.88
C PHE A 231 2.98 11.69 32.30
N ASP A 232 3.99 10.94 32.72
CA ASP A 232 5.33 11.46 33.02
C ASP A 232 5.96 12.09 31.76
N THR A 233 6.17 13.40 31.81
CA THR A 233 6.76 14.17 30.70
C THR A 233 8.21 13.77 30.44
N SER A 234 8.95 13.30 31.45
CA SER A 234 10.35 12.89 31.28
C SER A 234 10.51 11.68 30.35
N VAL A 235 9.46 10.86 30.21
CA VAL A 235 9.40 9.77 29.23
C VAL A 235 9.14 10.33 27.83
N LEU A 236 8.13 11.18 27.71
CA LEU A 236 7.71 11.78 26.44
C LEU A 236 8.80 12.65 25.80
N ASP A 237 9.60 13.33 26.62
CA ASP A 237 10.68 14.22 26.18
C ASP A 237 11.86 13.47 25.54
N ARG A 238 11.98 12.16 25.80
CA ARG A 238 13.01 11.32 25.15
C ARG A 238 12.66 10.96 23.71
N TRP A 239 11.38 10.90 23.37
CA TRP A 239 10.91 10.35 22.10
C TRP A 239 11.51 11.00 20.86
N PRO A 240 11.67 12.34 20.77
CA PRO A 240 12.30 12.97 19.60
C PRO A 240 13.73 12.49 19.29
N SER A 241 14.45 11.93 20.28
CA SER A 241 15.81 11.41 20.09
C SER A 241 15.87 10.00 19.47
N TYR A 242 14.75 9.26 19.50
CA TYR A 242 14.69 7.88 19.06
C TYR A 242 14.81 7.73 17.55
N PRO A 243 15.47 6.66 17.04
CA PRO A 243 15.70 6.46 15.61
C PRO A 243 14.44 6.64 14.75
N ALA A 244 13.30 6.14 15.24
CA ALA A 244 12.01 6.26 14.57
C ALA A 244 11.52 7.70 14.32
N LEU A 245 11.99 8.66 15.14
CA LEU A 245 11.53 10.06 15.15
C LEU A 245 12.62 11.06 14.75
N ARG A 246 13.82 10.58 14.38
CA ARG A 246 14.94 11.47 13.97
C ARG A 246 14.69 12.20 12.65
N SER A 247 13.96 11.58 11.72
CA SER A 247 13.60 12.24 10.47
C SER A 247 12.47 13.25 10.72
N GLU A 248 12.58 14.45 10.17
CA GLU A 248 11.54 15.50 10.22
C GLU A 248 10.15 14.94 9.87
N ARG A 249 10.07 14.20 8.78
CA ARG A 249 8.84 13.52 8.36
C ARG A 249 8.27 12.55 9.40
N GLY A 250 9.13 11.72 10.00
CA GLY A 250 8.73 10.75 11.02
C GLY A 250 8.19 11.45 12.26
N ALA A 251 8.86 12.53 12.68
CA ALA A 251 8.43 13.39 13.78
C ALA A 251 7.07 14.06 13.49
N ASP A 252 6.88 14.59 12.28
CA ASP A 252 5.64 15.25 11.87
C ASP A 252 4.44 14.30 11.89
N ILE A 253 4.58 13.11 11.30
CA ILE A 253 3.50 12.12 11.26
C ILE A 253 3.18 11.64 12.69
N PHE A 254 4.22 11.36 13.48
CA PHE A 254 4.03 10.95 14.87
C PHE A 254 3.44 12.04 15.75
N GLY A 255 3.81 13.30 15.55
CA GLY A 255 3.25 14.44 16.29
C GLY A 255 1.73 14.51 16.19
N ARG A 256 1.18 14.15 15.02
CA ARG A 256 -0.28 14.06 14.79
C ARG A 256 -0.92 12.83 15.44
N LEU A 257 -0.17 11.73 15.58
CA LEU A 257 -0.65 10.48 16.20
C LEU A 257 -0.50 10.46 17.72
N LYS A 258 0.50 11.17 18.26
CA LYS A 258 0.84 11.17 19.68
C LYS A 258 -0.38 11.43 20.57
N PRO A 259 -1.25 12.42 20.30
CA PRO A 259 -2.42 12.67 21.14
C PRO A 259 -3.40 11.49 21.19
N LEU A 260 -3.64 10.81 20.06
CA LEU A 260 -4.48 9.61 19.99
C LEU A 260 -3.91 8.46 20.80
N LEU A 261 -2.63 8.17 20.61
CA LEU A 261 -1.96 7.05 21.25
C LEU A 261 -1.91 7.26 22.77
N LEU A 262 -1.68 8.50 23.22
CA LEU A 262 -1.73 8.85 24.63
C LEU A 262 -3.15 8.76 25.21
N ASP A 263 -4.19 9.26 24.54
CA ASP A 263 -5.59 9.10 25.00
C ASP A 263 -5.97 7.62 25.13
N ARG A 264 -5.55 6.77 24.18
CA ARG A 264 -5.78 5.33 24.24
C ARG A 264 -5.02 4.66 25.38
N LEU A 265 -3.73 4.98 25.55
CA LEU A 265 -2.94 4.51 26.69
C LEU A 265 -3.57 4.92 28.02
N ALA A 266 -4.14 6.13 28.10
CA ALA A 266 -4.79 6.65 29.31
C ALA A 266 -6.04 5.85 29.71
N ARG A 267 -6.70 5.21 28.73
CA ARG A 267 -7.88 4.35 28.95
C ARG A 267 -7.53 2.90 29.25
N SER A 268 -6.25 2.51 29.14
CA SER A 268 -5.81 1.16 29.45
C SER A 268 -5.92 0.85 30.94
N ALA A 269 -5.97 -0.44 31.31
CA ALA A 269 -6.05 -0.85 32.71
C ALA A 269 -4.85 -0.38 33.56
N LYS A 270 -3.69 -0.14 32.92
CA LYS A 270 -2.45 0.30 33.57
C LYS A 270 -1.71 1.34 32.72
N PRO A 271 -2.15 2.62 32.76
CA PRO A 271 -1.65 3.65 31.85
C PRO A 271 -0.13 3.86 31.91
N ASP A 272 0.46 3.95 33.10
CA ASP A 272 1.89 4.24 33.26
C ASP A 272 2.78 3.06 32.84
N GLU A 273 2.38 1.82 33.16
CA GLU A 273 3.07 0.62 32.65
C GLU A 273 2.96 0.55 31.12
N GLY A 274 1.79 0.87 30.57
CA GLY A 274 1.56 0.95 29.12
C GLY A 274 2.44 2.01 28.45
N LEU A 275 2.60 3.18 29.07
CA LEU A 275 3.49 4.24 28.56
C LEU A 275 4.95 3.76 28.49
N LEU A 276 5.45 3.12 29.55
CA LEU A 276 6.82 2.60 29.58
C LEU A 276 7.03 1.47 28.56
N ALA A 277 6.04 0.60 28.37
CA ALA A 277 6.09 -0.42 27.33
C ALA A 277 6.10 0.21 25.93
N PHE A 278 5.34 1.30 25.72
CA PHE A 278 5.32 2.04 24.46
C PHE A 278 6.62 2.81 24.20
N ASP A 279 7.24 3.35 25.24
CA ASP A 279 8.59 3.94 25.21
C ASP A 279 9.64 2.89 24.77
N GLY A 280 9.59 1.70 25.36
CA GLY A 280 10.43 0.57 24.97
C GLY A 280 10.19 0.13 23.52
N PHE A 281 8.94 0.14 23.06
CA PHE A 281 8.59 -0.12 21.67
C PHE A 281 9.18 0.92 20.72
N LEU A 282 9.01 2.21 20.99
CA LEU A 282 9.52 3.30 20.14
C LEU A 282 11.05 3.33 20.10
N SER A 283 11.72 3.09 21.24
CA SER A 283 13.18 3.07 21.30
C SER A 283 13.80 1.93 20.48
N GLY A 284 13.11 0.79 20.39
CA GLY A 284 13.51 -0.36 19.59
C GLY A 284 13.16 -0.25 18.10
N LEU A 285 12.38 0.75 17.68
CA LEU A 285 11.91 0.91 16.30
C LEU A 285 12.99 1.62 15.46
N PRO A 286 13.58 0.96 14.43
CA PRO A 286 14.70 1.54 13.69
C PRO A 286 14.28 2.70 12.78
N ALA A 287 13.03 2.69 12.27
CA ALA A 287 12.47 3.73 11.41
C ALA A 287 10.96 3.83 11.64
N GLY A 288 10.44 5.05 11.79
CA GLY A 288 9.05 5.30 12.19
C GLY A 288 8.11 5.68 11.05
N VAL A 289 8.63 6.32 9.99
CA VAL A 289 7.82 6.90 8.89
C VAL A 289 6.78 5.94 8.35
N GLN A 290 7.18 4.70 8.07
CA GLN A 290 6.30 3.68 7.49
C GLN A 290 5.18 3.28 8.46
N LEU A 291 5.56 2.88 9.68
CA LEU A 291 4.60 2.45 10.70
C LEU A 291 3.64 3.59 11.08
N PHE A 292 4.15 4.80 11.28
CA PHE A 292 3.29 5.93 11.63
C PHE A 292 2.32 6.27 10.50
N SER A 293 2.77 6.22 9.25
CA SER A 293 1.87 6.39 8.09
C SER A 293 0.78 5.32 8.07
N LEU A 294 1.13 4.07 8.40
CA LEU A 294 0.21 2.94 8.49
C LEU A 294 -0.87 3.14 9.55
N LEU A 295 -0.47 3.50 10.78
CA LEU A 295 -1.37 3.74 11.91
C LEU A 295 -2.30 4.92 11.63
N ARG A 296 -1.80 5.96 10.96
CA ARG A 296 -2.61 7.10 10.53
C ARG A 296 -3.64 6.72 9.48
N ALA A 297 -3.27 5.85 8.53
CA ALA A 297 -4.19 5.38 7.52
C ALA A 297 -5.25 4.39 8.06
N ASN A 298 -4.97 3.72 9.18
CA ASN A 298 -5.84 2.70 9.75
C ASN A 298 -5.90 2.87 11.28
N PRO A 299 -6.79 3.74 11.80
CA PRO A 299 -6.86 4.05 13.23
C PRO A 299 -7.03 2.82 14.13
N GLN A 300 -7.74 1.78 13.66
CA GLN A 300 -7.93 0.52 14.38
C GLN A 300 -6.61 -0.20 14.70
N LEU A 301 -5.58 -0.05 13.85
CA LEU A 301 -4.25 -0.61 14.12
C LEU A 301 -3.57 0.08 15.29
N GLY A 302 -3.86 1.36 15.53
CA GLY A 302 -3.37 2.05 16.71
C GLY A 302 -3.96 1.47 17.99
N ASP A 303 -5.22 1.02 17.96
CA ASP A 303 -5.87 0.40 19.12
C ASP A 303 -5.23 -0.95 19.40
N LEU A 304 -5.04 -1.73 18.34
CA LEU A 304 -4.34 -3.00 18.42
C LEU A 304 -2.90 -2.85 18.94
N LEU A 305 -2.15 -1.86 18.46
CA LEU A 305 -0.79 -1.59 18.93
C LEU A 305 -0.78 -1.24 20.42
N VAL A 306 -1.65 -0.34 20.86
CA VAL A 306 -1.73 0.06 22.27
C VAL A 306 -2.10 -1.15 23.15
N ASP A 307 -3.07 -1.96 22.74
CA ASP A 307 -3.48 -3.16 23.47
C ASP A 307 -2.34 -4.17 23.60
N ILE A 308 -1.63 -4.45 22.50
CA ILE A 308 -0.49 -5.40 22.51
C ILE A 308 0.61 -4.87 23.42
N VAL A 309 0.94 -3.59 23.30
CA VAL A 309 2.02 -2.98 24.09
C VAL A 309 1.69 -2.93 25.57
N ALA A 310 0.44 -2.60 25.93
CA ALA A 310 -0.01 -2.55 27.32
C ALA A 310 -0.16 -3.95 27.95
N THR A 311 -0.45 -4.97 27.14
CA THR A 311 -0.74 -6.32 27.66
C THR A 311 0.47 -7.26 27.61
N SER A 312 1.40 -7.09 26.67
CA SER A 312 2.53 -8.01 26.48
C SER A 312 3.83 -7.31 26.06
N PRO A 313 4.76 -7.07 27.01
CA PRO A 313 6.08 -6.52 26.72
C PRO A 313 6.89 -7.35 25.73
N ALA A 314 6.72 -8.68 25.74
CA ALA A 314 7.42 -9.57 24.81
C ALA A 314 6.95 -9.37 23.36
N LEU A 315 5.64 -9.26 23.14
CA LEU A 315 5.09 -8.98 21.81
C LEU A 315 5.43 -7.55 21.35
N ALA A 316 5.42 -6.57 22.25
CA ALA A 316 5.87 -5.21 21.96
C ALA A 316 7.32 -5.17 21.48
N ALA A 317 8.24 -5.85 22.19
CA ALA A 317 9.64 -5.94 21.81
C ALA A 317 9.87 -6.74 20.51
N HIS A 318 8.97 -7.68 20.19
CA HIS A 318 8.99 -8.37 18.90
C HIS A 318 8.53 -7.43 17.77
N LEU A 319 7.45 -6.68 18.00
CA LEU A 319 6.89 -5.71 17.05
C LEU A 319 7.85 -4.59 16.70
N SER A 320 8.58 -4.04 17.69
CA SER A 320 9.53 -2.94 17.45
C SER A 320 10.64 -3.36 16.49
N ARG A 321 11.11 -4.61 16.63
CA ARG A 321 12.15 -5.21 15.77
C ARG A 321 11.63 -5.74 14.43
N ASN A 322 10.32 -5.94 14.30
CA ASN A 322 9.68 -6.53 13.13
C ASN A 322 8.48 -5.71 12.66
N SER A 323 8.63 -4.39 12.51
CA SER A 323 7.53 -3.48 12.18
C SER A 323 6.81 -3.78 10.86
N GLY A 324 7.47 -4.47 9.92
CA GLY A 324 6.87 -4.94 8.67
C GLY A 324 5.72 -5.95 8.85
N VAL A 325 5.58 -6.56 10.04
CA VAL A 325 4.48 -7.48 10.33
C VAL A 325 3.12 -6.78 10.36
N PHE A 326 3.07 -5.47 10.61
CA PHE A 326 1.82 -4.72 10.54
C PHE A 326 1.23 -4.64 9.13
N ASP A 327 2.05 -4.80 8.09
CA ASP A 327 1.56 -4.89 6.71
C ASP A 327 0.65 -6.11 6.52
N ALA A 328 0.93 -7.20 7.25
CA ALA A 328 0.11 -8.41 7.22
C ALA A 328 -1.26 -8.21 7.89
N VAL A 329 -1.39 -7.26 8.83
CA VAL A 329 -2.66 -6.95 9.50
C VAL A 329 -3.66 -6.25 8.58
N ILE A 330 -3.16 -5.52 7.57
CA ILE A 330 -3.99 -4.83 6.58
C ILE A 330 -4.40 -5.75 5.44
N GLY A 331 -3.55 -6.71 5.06
CA GLY A 331 -3.93 -7.72 4.09
C GLY A 331 -5.17 -8.44 4.62
N GLY A 332 -6.29 -8.37 3.90
CA GLY A 332 -7.63 -8.77 4.36
C GLY A 332 -7.74 -10.19 4.98
N ASP A 333 -6.71 -11.01 4.84
CA ASP A 333 -6.59 -12.36 5.41
C ASP A 333 -6.19 -12.37 6.90
N PHE A 334 -5.79 -11.24 7.51
CA PHE A 334 -5.36 -11.27 8.93
C PHE A 334 -6.47 -11.76 9.86
N PHE A 335 -7.69 -11.28 9.67
CA PHE A 335 -8.85 -11.65 10.48
C PHE A 335 -9.69 -12.77 9.85
N SER A 336 -9.27 -13.34 8.72
CA SER A 336 -9.96 -14.48 8.10
C SER A 336 -9.83 -15.75 8.95
N GLU A 337 -10.62 -16.76 8.62
CA GLU A 337 -10.47 -18.09 9.21
C GLU A 337 -9.05 -18.65 8.99
N TRP A 338 -8.60 -19.47 9.93
CA TRP A 338 -7.29 -20.10 9.85
C TRP A 338 -7.27 -21.10 8.68
N PRO A 339 -6.35 -20.97 7.70
CA PRO A 339 -6.38 -21.80 6.49
C PRO A 339 -6.10 -23.28 6.73
N GLY A 340 -5.41 -23.62 7.83
CA GLY A 340 -4.91 -24.97 8.08
C GLY A 340 -3.55 -25.25 7.41
N GLN A 341 -2.93 -26.35 7.81
CA GLN A 341 -1.57 -26.72 7.39
C GLN A 341 -1.38 -26.85 5.87
N GLU A 342 -2.23 -27.62 5.18
CA GLU A 342 -2.07 -27.90 3.75
C GLU A 342 -2.15 -26.61 2.89
N PRO A 343 -3.19 -25.76 3.05
CA PRO A 343 -3.24 -24.47 2.34
C PRO A 343 -2.06 -23.56 2.67
N LEU A 344 -1.64 -23.48 3.94
CA LEU A 344 -0.48 -22.69 4.35
C LEU A 344 0.81 -23.15 3.64
N THR A 345 0.99 -24.47 3.50
CA THR A 345 2.13 -25.06 2.79
C THR A 345 2.13 -24.63 1.33
N LYS A 346 0.97 -24.72 0.66
CA LYS A 346 0.82 -24.32 -0.75
C LYS A 346 1.08 -22.82 -0.95
N MET A 347 0.53 -21.97 -0.09
CA MET A 347 0.76 -20.52 -0.14
C MET A 347 2.24 -20.18 -0.04
N LEU A 348 2.97 -20.82 0.87
CA LEU A 348 4.40 -20.60 1.01
C LEU A 348 5.18 -21.16 -0.20
N GLN A 349 4.81 -22.32 -0.75
CA GLN A 349 5.41 -22.84 -1.99
C GLN A 349 5.24 -21.88 -3.18
N GLU A 350 4.04 -21.33 -3.35
CA GLU A 350 3.75 -20.32 -4.39
C GLU A 350 4.56 -19.04 -4.17
N HIS A 351 4.77 -18.63 -2.92
CA HIS A 351 5.63 -17.49 -2.58
C HIS A 351 7.09 -17.76 -2.94
N LEU A 352 7.61 -18.95 -2.61
CA LEU A 352 8.99 -19.35 -2.87
C LEU A 352 9.28 -19.53 -4.37
N ALA A 353 8.29 -19.98 -5.14
CA ALA A 353 8.40 -20.15 -6.59
C ALA A 353 8.58 -18.83 -7.36
N GLN A 354 8.28 -17.68 -6.74
CA GLN A 354 8.46 -16.36 -7.35
C GLN A 354 9.88 -15.79 -7.17
N GLU A 355 10.71 -16.44 -6.37
CA GLU A 355 12.08 -16.01 -6.05
C GLU A 355 13.06 -17.01 -6.64
N ASP A 356 14.05 -16.55 -7.40
CA ASP A 356 15.02 -17.44 -8.05
C ASP A 356 16.27 -17.68 -7.18
N ASP A 357 16.55 -16.77 -6.24
CA ASP A 357 17.71 -16.84 -5.37
C ASP A 357 17.41 -17.61 -4.07
N TYR A 358 18.32 -18.51 -3.69
CA TYR A 358 18.18 -19.36 -2.51
C TYR A 358 18.14 -18.56 -1.20
N GLU A 359 18.99 -17.55 -1.03
CA GLU A 359 19.01 -16.74 0.18
C GLU A 359 17.74 -15.88 0.30
N LEU A 360 17.27 -15.32 -0.83
CA LEU A 360 16.00 -14.60 -0.87
C LEU A 360 14.80 -15.49 -0.52
N ARG A 361 14.80 -16.77 -0.91
CA ARG A 361 13.79 -17.76 -0.48
C ARG A 361 13.81 -17.98 1.04
N LEU A 362 14.99 -18.10 1.64
CA LEU A 362 15.12 -18.26 3.10
C LEU A 362 14.63 -17.01 3.86
N ASP A 363 15.03 -15.82 3.41
CA ASP A 363 14.59 -14.56 4.00
C ASP A 363 13.11 -14.28 3.79
N GLY A 364 12.57 -14.63 2.62
CA GLY A 364 11.14 -14.62 2.33
C GLY A 364 10.37 -15.50 3.30
N THR A 365 10.83 -16.74 3.51
CA THR A 365 10.19 -17.68 4.44
C THR A 365 10.22 -17.17 5.88
N ARG A 366 11.36 -16.65 6.35
CA ARG A 366 11.47 -16.09 7.71
C ARG A 366 10.47 -14.96 7.94
N ARG A 367 10.29 -14.09 6.95
CA ARG A 367 9.31 -13.00 7.02
C ARG A 367 7.88 -13.54 7.03
N TRP A 368 7.54 -14.41 6.07
CA TRP A 368 6.23 -15.03 5.96
C TRP A 368 5.82 -15.78 7.24
N ALA A 369 6.74 -16.57 7.82
CA ALA A 369 6.50 -17.30 9.06
C ALA A 369 6.29 -16.36 10.26
N ARG A 370 7.06 -15.26 10.36
CA ARG A 370 6.87 -14.25 11.42
C ARG A 370 5.51 -13.57 11.33
N GLU A 371 5.01 -13.31 10.12
CA GLU A 371 3.68 -12.70 9.92
C GLU A 371 2.56 -13.61 10.46
N TRP A 372 2.54 -14.88 10.06
CA TRP A 372 1.55 -15.84 10.57
C TRP A 372 1.71 -16.12 12.06
N HIS A 373 2.95 -16.24 12.55
CA HIS A 373 3.21 -16.42 13.97
C HIS A 373 2.67 -15.26 14.80
N PHE A 374 2.86 -14.03 14.32
CA PHE A 374 2.32 -12.84 14.97
C PHE A 374 0.79 -12.83 14.98
N ARG A 375 0.14 -13.20 13.87
CA ARG A 375 -1.33 -13.32 13.80
C ARG A 375 -1.86 -14.23 14.91
N ILE A 376 -1.26 -15.41 15.09
CA ILE A 376 -1.66 -16.36 16.15
C ILE A 376 -1.56 -15.70 17.53
N GLY A 377 -0.42 -15.05 17.82
CA GLY A 377 -0.20 -14.35 19.09
C GLY A 377 -1.22 -13.25 19.35
N VAL A 378 -1.56 -12.45 18.34
CA VAL A 378 -2.57 -11.39 18.44
C VAL A 378 -3.96 -11.97 18.68
N HIS A 379 -4.35 -13.00 17.94
CA HIS A 379 -5.67 -13.62 18.09
C HIS A 379 -5.84 -14.24 19.48
N LEU A 380 -4.79 -14.85 20.03
CA LEU A 380 -4.79 -15.35 21.41
C LEU A 380 -4.93 -14.21 22.43
N LEU A 381 -4.16 -13.14 22.27
CA LEU A 381 -4.18 -11.98 23.17
C LEU A 381 -5.53 -11.27 23.18
N ARG A 382 -6.19 -11.16 22.02
CA ARG A 382 -7.52 -10.55 21.85
C ARG A 382 -8.67 -11.49 22.22
N GLY A 383 -8.38 -12.72 22.64
CA GLY A 383 -9.40 -13.73 22.97
C GLY A 383 -10.21 -14.22 21.76
N LEU A 384 -9.72 -14.01 20.54
CA LEU A 384 -10.34 -14.51 19.30
C LEU A 384 -10.13 -16.02 19.14
N ILE A 385 -9.06 -16.55 19.74
CA ILE A 385 -8.78 -17.98 19.84
C ILE A 385 -8.33 -18.32 21.27
N ASP A 386 -8.57 -19.55 21.71
CA ASP A 386 -8.09 -20.05 22.98
C ASP A 386 -6.65 -20.60 22.89
N ALA A 387 -6.05 -20.91 24.05
CA ALA A 387 -4.68 -21.39 24.13
C ALA A 387 -4.47 -22.73 23.40
N ALA A 388 -5.47 -23.61 23.41
CA ALA A 388 -5.42 -24.90 22.72
C ALA A 388 -5.40 -24.71 21.19
N THR A 389 -6.24 -23.82 20.67
CA THR A 389 -6.27 -23.48 19.25
C THR A 389 -5.00 -22.77 18.82
N ALA A 390 -4.50 -21.81 19.60
CA ALA A 390 -3.23 -21.14 19.31
C ALA A 390 -2.06 -22.13 19.23
N SER A 391 -2.00 -23.10 20.16
CA SER A 391 -0.97 -24.15 20.15
C SER A 391 -1.02 -25.01 18.88
N ARG A 392 -2.21 -25.43 18.45
CA ARG A 392 -2.37 -26.15 17.17
C ARG A 392 -1.93 -25.30 15.98
N GLN A 393 -2.34 -24.03 15.92
CA GLN A 393 -1.95 -23.14 14.83
C GLN A 393 -0.43 -22.91 14.76
N TYR A 394 0.25 -22.80 15.91
CA TYR A 394 1.71 -22.71 15.92
C TYR A 394 2.37 -23.99 15.39
N ALA A 395 1.83 -25.16 15.72
CA ALA A 395 2.33 -26.45 15.23
C ALA A 395 2.12 -26.59 13.72
N GLU A 396 0.91 -26.28 13.23
CA GLU A 396 0.57 -26.31 11.81
C GLU A 396 1.43 -25.34 10.99
N LEU A 397 1.68 -24.13 11.51
CA LEU A 397 2.58 -23.16 10.87
C LEU A 397 4.00 -23.70 10.77
N ALA A 398 4.53 -24.30 11.84
CA ALA A 398 5.87 -24.89 11.84
C ALA A 398 5.96 -26.04 10.81
N GLN A 399 4.95 -26.90 10.75
CA GLN A 399 4.88 -27.98 9.76
C GLN A 399 4.82 -27.45 8.33
N ALA A 400 3.99 -26.44 8.06
CA ALA A 400 3.88 -25.84 6.74
C ALA A 400 5.20 -25.22 6.26
N VAL A 401 5.90 -24.51 7.15
CA VAL A 401 7.21 -23.92 6.85
C VAL A 401 8.24 -25.02 6.54
N LEU A 402 8.29 -26.08 7.34
CA LEU A 402 9.22 -27.20 7.12
C LEU A 402 8.92 -27.93 5.80
N GLN A 403 7.64 -28.22 5.53
CA GLN A 403 7.23 -28.93 4.32
C GLN A 403 7.49 -28.11 3.04
N ALA A 404 7.30 -26.79 3.09
CA ALA A 404 7.56 -25.92 1.94
C ALA A 404 9.07 -25.71 1.68
N LEU A 405 9.88 -25.55 2.73
CA LEU A 405 11.32 -25.32 2.58
C LEU A 405 12.12 -26.58 2.27
N TRP A 406 11.67 -27.75 2.73
CA TRP A 406 12.45 -28.98 2.63
C TRP A 406 12.90 -29.30 1.19
N PRO A 407 12.03 -29.26 0.16
CA PRO A 407 12.46 -29.49 -1.22
C PRO A 407 13.48 -28.45 -1.70
N VAL A 408 13.30 -27.18 -1.33
CA VAL A 408 14.21 -26.08 -1.72
C VAL A 408 15.62 -26.30 -1.18
N VAL A 409 15.73 -26.73 0.08
CA VAL A 409 17.02 -27.02 0.71
C VAL A 409 17.66 -28.27 0.10
N VAL A 410 16.88 -29.32 -0.16
CA VAL A 410 17.37 -30.55 -0.81
C VAL A 410 17.91 -30.25 -2.20
N ASP A 411 17.18 -29.49 -3.01
CA ASP A 411 17.61 -29.10 -4.36
C ASP A 411 18.91 -28.30 -4.32
N GLN A 412 19.01 -27.32 -3.41
CA GLN A 412 20.23 -26.53 -3.25
C GLN A 412 21.44 -27.39 -2.89
N PHE A 413 21.29 -28.34 -1.96
CA PHE A 413 22.37 -29.26 -1.60
C PHE A 413 22.73 -30.22 -2.75
N ALA A 414 21.73 -30.65 -3.51
CA ALA A 414 21.92 -31.56 -4.63
C ALA A 414 22.75 -30.94 -5.76
N THR A 415 22.75 -29.61 -5.93
CA THR A 415 23.62 -28.94 -6.91
C THR A 415 25.11 -29.22 -6.70
N ARG A 416 25.54 -29.39 -5.43
CA ARG A 416 26.94 -29.61 -5.07
C ARG A 416 27.27 -31.08 -4.79
N HIS A 417 26.30 -31.84 -4.29
CA HIS A 417 26.54 -33.18 -3.75
C HIS A 417 25.77 -34.30 -4.48
N GLY A 418 24.91 -33.97 -5.45
CA GLY A 418 24.00 -34.91 -6.10
C GLY A 418 22.74 -35.20 -5.25
N PRO A 419 21.76 -35.94 -5.80
CA PRO A 419 20.51 -36.22 -5.12
C PRO A 419 20.73 -37.05 -3.83
N PRO A 420 19.87 -36.89 -2.82
CA PRO A 420 20.03 -37.63 -1.57
C PRO A 420 19.86 -39.15 -1.80
N PRO A 421 20.60 -40.01 -1.09
CA PRO A 421 20.51 -41.45 -1.27
C PRO A 421 19.15 -41.99 -0.78
N GLY A 422 18.58 -42.95 -1.52
CA GLY A 422 17.33 -43.62 -1.16
C GLY A 422 16.13 -42.67 -1.12
N ARG A 423 15.42 -42.64 0.02
CA ARG A 423 14.30 -41.71 0.26
C ARG A 423 14.73 -40.36 0.86
N GLY A 424 16.04 -40.16 1.01
CA GLY A 424 16.60 -38.98 1.65
C GLY A 424 16.39 -38.92 3.17
N ALA A 425 16.52 -37.73 3.72
CA ALA A 425 16.39 -37.50 5.16
C ALA A 425 14.92 -37.31 5.59
N VAL A 426 14.64 -37.61 6.86
CA VAL A 426 13.33 -37.46 7.49
C VAL A 426 13.45 -36.43 8.60
N ILE A 427 12.48 -35.52 8.68
CA ILE A 427 12.33 -34.58 9.79
C ILE A 427 11.35 -35.19 10.80
N LEU A 428 11.82 -35.41 12.03
CA LEU A 428 10.99 -35.86 13.13
C LEU A 428 10.75 -34.69 14.11
N GLY A 429 9.49 -34.27 14.25
CA GLY A 429 9.09 -33.29 15.25
C GLY A 429 9.09 -33.90 16.64
N MET A 430 9.82 -33.28 17.58
CA MET A 430 9.91 -33.70 18.98
C MET A 430 9.51 -32.54 19.90
N GLY A 431 9.34 -32.81 21.21
CA GLY A 431 8.98 -31.77 22.19
C GLY A 431 7.60 -31.17 21.90
N SER A 432 7.45 -29.85 22.02
CA SER A 432 6.16 -29.15 21.83
C SER A 432 5.55 -29.28 20.43
N LEU A 433 6.34 -29.65 19.41
CA LEU A 433 5.85 -29.90 18.06
C LEU A 433 5.39 -31.36 17.86
N GLY A 434 5.94 -32.29 18.64
CA GLY A 434 5.65 -33.73 18.56
C GLY A 434 4.58 -34.22 19.53
N ALA A 435 4.24 -33.40 20.54
CA ALA A 435 3.14 -33.58 21.47
C ALA A 435 1.88 -32.89 20.92
#